data_AF-A0AAW5MZC3-F1
#
_entry.id   AF-A0AAW5MZC3-F1
#
_cell.length_a   1.000
_cell.length_b   1.000
_cell.length_c   1.000
_cell.angle_alpha   90.00
_cell.angle_beta   90.00
_cell.angle_gamma   90.00
#
_symmetry.space_group_name_H-M   'P 1'
#
loop_
_entity.id
_entity.type
_entity.pdbx_description
1 polymer ?
#
loop_
_entity_poly.entity_id
_entity_poly.type
_entity_poly.pdbx_seq_one_letter_code
_entity_poly.pdbx_strand_id
1 'polypeptide(L)' 'DTQNRVPVGFSRDLAQDANFKTLGVEVKPIPNIVVKTDYQWVTNGAGTGRNQFNVNLGYAF' A
#
# COMPACT_ATOMS: atom_id res chain seq x y z
N ASP A 1 12.16 -7.16 -12.89
CA ASP A 1 13.02 -6.06 -12.44
C ASP A 1 13.19 -5.07 -13.59
N THR A 2 12.42 -3.99 -13.59
CA THR A 2 12.40 -2.97 -14.66
C THR A 2 13.51 -1.92 -14.51
N GLN A 3 14.20 -1.89 -13.36
CA GLN A 3 15.31 -0.98 -13.06
C GLN A 3 16.68 -1.66 -13.13
N ASN A 4 16.73 -2.90 -13.62
CA ASN A 4 17.97 -3.69 -13.77
C ASN A 4 18.99 -3.04 -14.75
N ARG A 5 18.56 -2.12 -15.61
CA ARG A 5 19.43 -1.34 -16.50
C ARG A 5 19.02 0.13 -16.50
N VAL A 6 19.47 0.87 -15.49
CA VAL A 6 19.46 2.34 -15.52
C VAL A 6 20.60 2.85 -16.42
N PRO A 7 20.38 3.90 -17.23
CA PRO A 7 21.44 4.49 -18.05
C PRO A 7 22.64 4.93 -17.21
N VAL A 8 23.84 4.87 -17.79
CA VAL A 8 25.07 5.34 -17.13
C VAL A 8 24.88 6.79 -16.66
N GLY A 9 25.05 7.02 -15.36
CA GLY A 9 24.78 8.31 -14.69
C GLY A 9 23.55 8.32 -13.78
N PHE A 10 22.70 7.29 -13.83
CA PHE A 10 21.56 7.12 -12.92
C PHE A 10 21.80 5.93 -11.97
N SER A 11 21.65 6.16 -10.67
CA SER A 11 21.63 5.10 -9.65
C SER A 11 20.21 4.62 -9.40
N ARG A 12 20.04 3.34 -9.05
CA ARG A 12 18.72 2.79 -8.64
C ARG A 12 18.16 3.59 -7.47
N ASP A 13 16.93 4.07 -7.61
CA ASP A 13 16.21 4.67 -6.48
C ASP A 13 15.63 3.57 -5.60
N LEU A 14 16.28 3.33 -4.47
CA LEU A 14 15.84 2.34 -3.49
C LEU A 14 14.52 2.71 -2.82
N ALA A 15 14.07 3.98 -2.88
CA ALA A 15 12.76 4.36 -2.39
C ALA A 15 11.62 3.81 -3.25
N GLN A 16 11.88 3.53 -4.54
CA GLN A 16 10.93 2.90 -5.46
C GLN A 16 10.90 1.37 -5.39
N ASP A 17 11.87 0.75 -4.73
CA ASP A 17 11.88 -0.70 -4.47
C ASP A 17 11.01 -1.03 -3.25
N ALA A 18 9.71 -0.83 -3.37
CA ALA A 18 8.76 -0.94 -2.27
C ALA A 18 8.02 -2.28 -2.23
N ASN A 19 7.84 -2.83 -1.02
CA ASN A 19 6.98 -3.96 -0.73
C ASN A 19 5.83 -3.51 0.16
N PHE A 20 4.62 -3.93 -0.20
CA PHE A 20 3.39 -3.58 0.50
C PHE A 20 2.72 -4.86 0.96
N LYS A 21 2.52 -4.98 2.28
CA LYS A 21 1.72 -6.05 2.87
C LYS A 21 0.51 -5.42 3.55
N THR A 22 -0.68 -5.84 3.17
CA THR A 22 -1.92 -5.25 3.68
C THR A 22 -2.75 -6.32 4.38
N LEU A 23 -3.23 -6.02 5.58
CA LEU A 23 -4.23 -6.80 6.29
C LEU A 23 -5.47 -5.93 6.46
N GLY A 24 -6.61 -6.42 6.00
CA GLY A 24 -7.88 -5.69 6.07
C GLY A 24 -9.01 -6.52 6.62
N VAL A 25 -9.98 -5.82 7.21
CA VAL A 25 -11.26 -6.36 7.65
C VAL A 25 -12.36 -5.56 6.96
N GLU A 26 -13.35 -6.27 6.42
CA GLU A 26 -14.57 -5.70 5.87
C GLU A 26 -15.76 -6.19 6.68
N VAL A 27 -16.65 -5.28 7.05
CA VAL A 27 -17.94 -5.59 7.68
C VAL A 27 -19.08 -4.91 6.93
N LYS A 28 -20.21 -5.60 6.86
CA LYS A 28 -21.45 -5.09 6.27
C LYS A 28 -22.55 -5.08 7.33
N PRO A 29 -22.68 -3.98 8.10
CA PRO A 29 -23.69 -3.90 9.16
C PRO A 29 -25.11 -4.02 8.60
N ILE A 30 -25.33 -3.47 7.40
CA ILE A 30 -26.56 -3.57 6.61
C ILE A 30 -26.19 -3.67 5.12
N PRO A 31 -27.08 -4.17 4.22
CA PRO A 31 -26.73 -4.44 2.82
C PRO A 31 -26.16 -3.25 2.06
N ASN A 32 -26.63 -2.03 2.36
CA ASN A 32 -26.24 -0.80 1.68
C ASN A 32 -24.98 -0.13 2.26
N ILE A 33 -24.42 -0.63 3.35
CA ILE A 33 -23.27 -0.03 4.04
C ILE A 33 -22.13 -1.03 4.17
N VAL A 34 -20.94 -0.62 3.75
CA VAL A 34 -19.70 -1.38 3.92
C VAL A 34 -18.70 -0.54 4.69
N VAL A 35 -18.17 -1.06 5.78
CA VAL A 35 -17.07 -0.45 6.53
C VAL A 35 -15.83 -1.32 6.33
N LYS A 36 -14.71 -0.70 5.96
CA LYS A 36 -13.44 -1.40 5.80
C LYS A 36 -12.37 -0.71 6.62
N THR A 37 -11.56 -1.50 7.28
CA THR A 37 -10.33 -1.02 7.92
C THR A 37 -9.18 -1.86 7.43
N ASP A 38 -8.03 -1.23 7.20
CA ASP A 38 -6.83 -1.94 6.81
C ASP A 38 -5.57 -1.33 7.42
N TYR A 39 -4.60 -2.20 7.66
CA TYR A 39 -3.26 -1.83 8.08
C TYR A 39 -2.28 -2.30 7.01
N GLN A 40 -1.44 -1.38 6.55
CA GLN A 40 -0.44 -1.62 5.54
C GLN A 40 0.95 -1.46 6.14
N TRP A 41 1.73 -2.54 6.08
CA TRP A 41 3.17 -2.48 6.30
C TRP A 41 3.84 -2.08 4.98
N VAL A 42 4.58 -0.99 5.02
CA VAL A 42 5.31 -0.46 3.86
C VAL A 42 6.80 -0.57 4.13
N THR A 43 7.50 -1.35 3.33
CA THR A 43 8.96 -1.40 3.34
C THR A 43 9.48 -0.97 1.98
N ASN A 44 10.67 -0.40 1.93
CA ASN A 44 11.37 -0.14 0.69
C ASN A 44 12.88 -0.34 0.86
N GLY A 45 13.60 -0.47 -0.26
CA GLY A 45 15.06 -0.62 -0.24
C GLY A 45 15.81 0.54 0.44
N ALA A 46 15.20 1.72 0.54
CA ALA A 46 15.75 2.90 1.22
C ALA A 46 15.46 2.96 2.73
N GLY A 47 14.64 2.04 3.27
CA GLY A 47 14.22 2.04 4.68
C GLY A 47 13.31 3.21 5.09
N THR A 48 12.72 3.94 4.13
CA THR A 48 11.86 5.12 4.36
C THR A 48 10.36 4.81 4.30
N GLY A 49 9.99 3.55 4.11
CA GLY A 49 8.60 3.09 4.13
C GLY A 49 7.90 3.47 5.45
N ARG A 50 6.65 3.93 5.35
CA ARG A 50 5.81 4.29 6.50
C ARG A 50 4.56 3.44 6.52
N ASN A 51 4.31 2.80 7.67
CA ASN A 51 3.08 2.03 7.84
C ASN A 51 1.87 2.96 7.82
N GLN A 52 0.75 2.43 7.35
CA GLN A 52 -0.47 3.18 7.16
C GLN A 52 -1.65 2.43 7.74
N PHE A 53 -2.55 3.16 8.39
CA PHE A 53 -3.84 2.66 8.83
C PHE A 53 -4.94 3.42 8.09
N ASN A 54 -5.86 2.70 7.49
CA ASN A 54 -6.95 3.25 6.69
C ASN A 54 -8.30 2.84 7.24
N VAL A 55 -9.26 3.75 7.09
CA VAL A 55 -10.68 3.53 7.38
C VAL A 55 -11.48 4.01 6.18
N ASN A 56 -12.36 3.15 5.67
CA ASN A 56 -13.16 3.41 4.48
C ASN A 56 -14.62 3.12 4.76
N LEU A 57 -15.51 3.94 4.20
CA LEU A 57 -16.96 3.77 4.23
C LEU A 57 -17.47 3.74 2.79
N GLY A 58 -18.23 2.69 2.45
CA GLY A 58 -18.91 2.54 1.17
C GLY A 58 -20.42 2.52 1.35
N TYR A 59 -21.14 3.18 0.44
CA TYR A 59 -22.60 3.15 0.33
C TYR A 59 -23.01 2.61 -1.05
N ALA A 60 -23.92 1.65 -1.08
CA ALA A 60 -24.46 1.07 -2.31
C ALA A 60 -25.94 1.45 -2.48
N PHE A 61 -26.30 1.93 -3.67
CA PHE A 61 -27.64 2.39 -4.06
C PHE A 61 -28.28 1.46 -5.09
#